data_AF-A0A2Z6P443-F1
#
_entry.id   AF-A0A2Z6P443-F1
#
_cell.length_a   1.000
_cell.length_b   1.000
_cell.length_c   1.000
_cell.angle_alpha   90.00
_cell.angle_beta   90.00
_cell.angle_gamma   90.00
#
_symmetry.space_group_name_H-M   'P 1'
#
loop_
_entity.id
_entity.type
_entity.pdbx_description
1 polymer ?
#
loop_
_entity_poly.entity_id
_entity_poly.type
_entity_poly.pdbx_seq_one_letter_code
_entity_poly.pdbx_strand_id
1 'polypeptide(L)'
;MEFQKSRSRWLKEGDANTGFFHACVKNRKRTNSIVALKKGREWLCRPEEIRLEVVTYFRKHFEEVSWERPTLDGVDFLQLSIDEAMGLDAPFGVQEVVEVIELSDGNKSPGPDGFNFSFFKKFWGLIELEVMGLFQEFHNSARLPSCFFSYFITLIPKVFSPQQLCEFRPISLLGSLYKLMSKVLANRFGKVMNSIISSNQSAFIKGRHLADGVVVANEVVVDWTQDIFSKKLGCGGSTSFWLDR
;
A
#
# COMPACT_ATOMS: atom_id res chain seq x y z
N MET A 1 30.94 -19.68 -7.50
CA MET A 1 30.32 -18.74 -6.54
C MET A 1 29.18 -17.92 -7.17
N GLU A 2 28.51 -18.43 -8.22
CA GLU A 2 27.45 -17.71 -8.96
C GLU A 2 26.04 -18.20 -8.62
N PHE A 3 25.88 -19.45 -8.17
CA PHE A 3 24.57 -20.03 -7.80
C PHE A 3 23.91 -19.39 -6.57
N GLN A 4 24.66 -18.67 -5.74
CA GLN A 4 24.12 -18.01 -4.54
C GLN A 4 23.38 -16.70 -4.87
N LYS A 5 23.74 -16.02 -5.96
CA LYS A 5 23.12 -14.75 -6.38
C LYS A 5 21.85 -14.94 -7.23
N SER A 6 21.68 -16.09 -7.90
CA SER A 6 20.57 -16.31 -8.85
C SER A 6 19.24 -16.73 -8.23
N ARG A 7 19.14 -16.91 -6.90
CA ARG A 7 17.97 -17.50 -6.19
C ARG A 7 17.51 -18.87 -6.77
N SER A 8 18.31 -19.51 -7.63
CA SER A 8 17.98 -20.77 -8.31
C SER A 8 17.72 -21.91 -7.32
N ARG A 9 18.46 -21.93 -6.21
CA ARG A 9 18.25 -22.92 -5.14
C ARG A 9 16.92 -22.72 -4.40
N TRP A 10 16.45 -21.48 -4.24
CA TRP A 10 15.12 -21.21 -3.68
C TRP A 10 14.01 -21.69 -4.62
N LEU A 11 14.16 -21.48 -5.94
CA LEU A 11 13.22 -21.97 -6.94
C LEU A 11 13.09 -23.50 -6.95
N LYS A 12 14.19 -24.23 -6.70
CA LYS A 12 14.22 -25.69 -6.75
C LYS A 12 13.91 -26.38 -5.42
N GLU A 13 14.44 -25.85 -4.31
CA GLU A 13 14.39 -26.49 -2.98
C GLU A 13 13.53 -25.73 -1.97
N GLY A 14 13.13 -24.49 -2.28
CA GLY A 14 12.46 -23.59 -1.34
C GLY A 14 10.95 -23.78 -1.20
N ASP A 15 10.31 -24.52 -2.11
CA ASP A 15 8.86 -24.83 -2.04
C ASP A 15 8.58 -26.30 -1.68
N ALA A 16 9.64 -27.11 -1.59
CA ALA A 16 9.58 -28.50 -1.17
C ALA A 16 10.01 -28.65 0.30
N ASN A 17 9.59 -29.74 0.96
CA ASN A 17 9.97 -30.08 2.33
C ASN A 17 11.45 -30.50 2.42
N THR A 18 12.36 -29.55 2.23
CA THR A 18 13.82 -29.76 2.19
C THR A 18 14.50 -29.18 3.43
N GLY A 19 15.68 -29.71 3.76
CA GLY A 19 16.53 -29.13 4.80
C GLY A 19 16.89 -27.66 4.54
N PHE A 20 17.03 -27.28 3.26
CA PHE A 20 17.27 -25.90 2.84
C PHE A 20 16.09 -24.97 3.18
N PHE A 21 14.86 -25.37 2.85
CA PHE A 21 13.66 -24.62 3.22
C PHE A 21 13.58 -24.40 4.73
N HIS A 22 13.73 -25.47 5.52
CA HIS A 22 13.70 -25.39 6.98
C HIS A 22 14.80 -24.50 7.56
N ALA A 23 16.00 -24.53 7.00
CA ALA A 23 17.09 -23.65 7.40
C ALA A 23 16.76 -22.17 7.11
N CYS A 24 16.19 -21.86 5.95
CA CYS A 24 15.74 -20.52 5.61
C CYS A 24 14.62 -20.03 6.53
N VAL A 25 13.63 -20.88 6.85
CA VAL A 25 12.54 -20.57 7.78
C VAL A 25 13.07 -20.31 9.19
N LYS A 26 13.98 -21.16 9.69
CA LYS A 26 14.62 -20.97 11.00
C LYS A 26 15.40 -19.65 11.05
N ASN A 27 16.17 -19.33 10.02
CA ASN A 27 16.90 -18.07 9.96
C ASN A 27 15.95 -16.86 9.93
N ARG A 28 14.89 -16.91 9.11
CA ARG A 28 13.84 -15.87 9.09
C ARG A 28 13.17 -15.71 10.44
N LYS A 29 12.81 -16.81 11.11
CA LYS A 29 12.21 -16.79 12.44
C LYS A 29 13.13 -16.10 13.45
N ARG A 30 14.43 -16.40 13.40
CA ARG A 30 15.44 -15.77 14.26
C ARG A 30 15.63 -14.27 13.96
N THR A 31 15.65 -13.89 12.69
CA THR A 31 15.80 -12.47 12.30
C THR A 31 14.55 -11.64 12.61
N ASN A 32 13.37 -12.23 12.49
CA ASN A 32 12.10 -11.54 12.71
C ASN A 32 11.65 -11.59 14.19
N SER A 33 12.25 -12.45 15.02
CA SER A 33 11.93 -12.50 16.44
C SER A 33 12.51 -11.30 17.17
N ILE A 34 11.64 -10.55 17.84
CA ILE A 34 12.05 -9.44 18.72
C ILE A 34 12.37 -10.04 20.09
N VAL A 35 13.66 -10.24 20.34
CA VAL A 35 14.15 -10.77 21.63
C VAL A 35 14.30 -9.66 22.66
N ALA A 36 14.72 -8.48 22.21
CA ALA A 36 14.85 -7.29 23.04
C ALA A 36 14.41 -6.06 22.23
N LEU A 37 13.82 -5.09 22.92
CA LEU A 37 13.35 -3.83 22.33
C LEU A 37 13.87 -2.67 23.17
N LYS A 38 14.47 -1.67 22.51
CA LYS A 38 14.98 -0.47 23.16
C LYS A 38 13.88 0.59 23.25
N LYS A 39 13.52 0.96 24.48
CA LYS A 39 12.59 2.07 24.79
C LYS A 39 13.38 3.21 25.41
N GLY A 40 13.77 4.19 24.58
CA GLY A 40 14.65 5.28 25.02
C GLY A 40 16.02 4.76 25.47
N ARG A 41 16.28 4.78 26.79
CA ARG A 41 17.54 4.27 27.38
C ARG A 41 17.41 2.85 27.94
N GLU A 42 16.20 2.33 28.08
CA GLU A 42 15.93 1.03 28.69
C GLU A 42 15.75 -0.08 27.64
N TRP A 43 16.08 -1.31 28.05
CA TRP A 43 15.87 -2.51 27.23
C TRP A 43 14.75 -3.36 27.82
N LEU A 44 13.73 -3.60 27.02
CA LEU A 44 12.64 -4.53 27.32
C LEU A 44 13.02 -5.90 26.74
N CYS A 45 13.14 -6.90 27.59
CA CYS A 45 13.53 -8.26 27.19
C CYS A 45 12.42 -9.29 27.47
N ARG A 46 11.40 -8.93 28.25
CA ARG A 46 10.29 -9.83 28.55
C ARG A 46 9.24 -9.76 27.45
N PRO A 47 8.75 -10.90 26.92
CA PRO A 47 7.76 -10.91 25.85
C PRO A 47 6.49 -10.08 26.13
N GLU A 48 5.99 -10.10 27.36
CA GLU A 48 4.77 -9.35 27.71
C GLU A 48 5.00 -7.84 27.75
N GLU A 49 6.18 -7.39 28.22
CA GLU A 49 6.57 -5.98 28.20
C GLU A 49 6.73 -5.49 26.75
N ILE A 50 7.36 -6.30 25.90
CA ILE A 50 7.53 -5.99 24.46
C ILE A 50 6.17 -5.87 23.79
N ARG A 51 5.25 -6.83 24.01
CA ARG A 51 3.89 -6.80 23.44
C ARG A 51 3.12 -5.55 23.88
N LEU A 52 3.15 -5.25 25.18
CA LEU A 52 2.48 -4.07 25.73
C LEU A 52 3.04 -2.77 25.14
N GLU A 53 4.37 -2.67 25.02
CA GLU A 53 5.03 -1.50 24.43
C GLU A 53 4.68 -1.34 22.94
N VAL A 54 4.68 -2.44 22.17
CA VAL A 54 4.27 -2.43 20.76
C VAL A 54 2.86 -1.87 20.61
N VAL A 55 1.90 -2.39 21.37
CA VAL A 55 0.51 -1.94 21.31
C VAL A 55 0.39 -0.47 21.73
N THR A 56 1.05 -0.09 22.82
CA THR A 56 0.99 1.28 23.35
C THR A 56 1.59 2.29 22.37
N TYR A 57 2.75 1.96 21.80
CA TYR A 57 3.45 2.80 20.84
C TYR A 57 2.61 3.01 19.58
N PHE A 58 2.11 1.94 18.96
CA PHE A 58 1.33 2.09 17.71
C PHE A 58 -0.05 2.68 17.97
N ARG A 59 -0.70 2.40 19.11
CA ARG A 59 -1.95 3.08 19.48
C ARG A 59 -1.74 4.58 19.53
N LYS A 60 -0.70 5.05 20.22
CA LYS A 60 -0.35 6.47 20.29
C LYS A 60 0.07 7.04 18.93
N HIS A 61 0.79 6.26 18.13
CA HIS A 61 1.28 6.70 16.82
C HIS A 61 0.13 6.92 15.81
N PHE A 62 -0.93 6.12 15.91
CA PHE A 62 -2.13 6.22 15.07
C PHE A 62 -3.29 6.96 15.74
N GLU A 63 -3.06 7.53 16.93
CA GLU A 63 -4.07 8.31 17.63
C GLU A 63 -4.33 9.60 16.85
N GLU A 64 -5.61 9.92 16.65
CA GLU A 64 -5.98 11.17 16.01
C GLU A 64 -5.62 12.33 16.93
N VAL A 65 -4.70 13.18 16.48
CA VAL A 65 -4.35 14.41 17.18
C VAL A 65 -5.30 15.50 16.68
N SER A 66 -6.10 16.06 17.58
CA SER A 66 -6.89 17.24 17.26
C SER A 66 -5.94 18.42 17.02
N TRP A 67 -5.93 18.93 15.80
CA TRP A 67 -5.25 20.17 15.47
C TRP A 67 -6.10 20.93 14.45
N GLU A 68 -5.96 22.24 14.45
CA GLU A 68 -6.71 23.12 13.55
C GLU A 68 -6.14 22.99 12.14
N ARG A 69 -6.77 22.14 11.33
CA ARG A 69 -6.38 21.96 9.93
C ARG A 69 -6.70 23.23 9.14
N PRO A 70 -5.79 23.74 8.30
CA PRO A 70 -6.10 24.83 7.40
C PRO A 70 -7.34 24.50 6.57
N THR A 71 -8.28 25.44 6.52
CA THR A 71 -9.40 25.32 5.59
C THR A 71 -8.90 25.57 4.18
N LEU A 72 -9.39 24.80 3.21
CA LEU A 72 -9.02 24.96 1.80
C LEU A 72 -9.95 25.98 1.11
N ASP A 73 -10.34 27.01 1.85
CA ASP A 73 -11.30 28.01 1.38
C ASP A 73 -10.69 28.80 0.21
N GLY A 74 -11.48 28.98 -0.86
CA GLY A 74 -11.03 29.67 -2.07
C GLY A 74 -10.14 28.85 -3.00
N VAL A 75 -9.93 27.55 -2.73
CA VAL A 75 -9.30 26.63 -3.68
C VAL A 75 -10.37 25.97 -4.54
N ASP A 76 -10.31 26.22 -5.85
CA ASP A 76 -11.18 25.55 -6.81
C ASP A 76 -10.67 24.13 -7.08
N PHE A 77 -11.43 23.13 -6.61
CA PHE A 77 -11.14 21.73 -6.89
C PHE A 77 -11.86 21.29 -8.16
N LEU A 78 -11.21 20.40 -8.90
CA LEU A 78 -11.88 19.63 -9.95
C LEU A 78 -12.97 18.78 -9.29
N GLN A 79 -14.18 18.87 -9.85
CA GLN A 79 -15.34 18.15 -9.37
C GLN A 79 -15.74 17.09 -10.38
N LEU A 80 -16.34 16.01 -9.87
CA LEU A 80 -16.94 14.99 -10.71
C LEU A 80 -18.13 15.57 -11.46
N SER A 81 -18.31 15.13 -12.69
CA SER A 81 -19.58 15.31 -13.39
C SER A 81 -20.69 14.53 -12.67
N ILE A 82 -21.94 14.94 -12.90
CA ILE A 82 -23.12 14.26 -12.33
C ILE A 82 -23.14 12.78 -12.72
N ASP A 83 -22.83 12.48 -13.98
CA ASP A 83 -22.81 11.10 -14.49
C ASP A 83 -21.72 10.24 -13.83
N GLU A 84 -20.53 10.80 -13.61
CA GLU A 84 -19.45 10.12 -12.88
C GLU A 84 -19.84 9.83 -11.43
N ALA A 85 -20.43 10.82 -10.75
CA ALA A 85 -20.89 10.66 -9.37
C ALA A 85 -21.98 9.58 -9.28
N MET A 86 -23.00 9.64 -10.15
CA MET A 86 -24.05 8.61 -10.23
C MET A 86 -23.48 7.22 -10.53
N GLY A 87 -22.43 7.14 -11.35
CA GLY A 87 -21.75 5.88 -11.65
C GLY A 87 -21.01 5.27 -10.45
N LEU A 88 -20.45 6.11 -9.57
CA LEU A 88 -19.80 5.64 -8.33
C LEU A 88 -20.80 5.16 -7.29
N ASP A 89 -21.95 5.84 -7.21
CA ASP A 89 -23.03 5.55 -6.26
C ASP A 89 -23.98 4.44 -6.73
N ALA A 90 -23.82 3.92 -7.95
CA ALA A 90 -24.64 2.83 -8.46
C ALA A 90 -24.54 1.56 -7.58
N PRO A 91 -25.59 0.72 -7.48
CA PRO A 91 -25.52 -0.57 -6.78
C PRO A 91 -24.37 -1.47 -7.28
N PHE A 92 -23.88 -2.36 -6.42
CA PHE A 92 -22.78 -3.26 -6.77
C PHE A 92 -23.22 -4.37 -7.72
N GLY A 93 -22.49 -4.53 -8.83
CA GLY A 93 -22.71 -5.59 -9.80
C GLY A 93 -21.94 -6.86 -9.46
N VAL A 94 -22.49 -8.02 -9.81
CA VAL A 94 -21.78 -9.31 -9.65
C VAL A 94 -20.47 -9.31 -10.44
N GLN A 95 -20.51 -8.80 -11.67
CA GLN A 95 -19.37 -8.85 -12.59
C GLN A 95 -18.14 -8.09 -12.06
N GLU A 96 -18.32 -6.92 -11.42
CA GLU A 96 -17.18 -6.17 -10.85
C GLU A 96 -16.55 -6.88 -9.66
N VAL A 97 -17.34 -7.59 -8.85
CA VAL A 97 -16.83 -8.38 -7.72
C VAL A 97 -16.06 -9.59 -8.24
N VAL A 98 -16.62 -10.31 -9.23
CA VAL A 98 -15.96 -11.45 -9.87
C VAL A 98 -14.64 -11.04 -10.54
N GLU A 99 -14.63 -9.93 -11.26
CA GLU A 99 -13.40 -9.40 -11.88
C GLU A 99 -12.30 -9.15 -10.82
N VAL A 100 -12.67 -8.57 -9.67
CA VAL A 100 -11.73 -8.36 -8.56
C VAL A 100 -11.22 -9.70 -8.02
N ILE A 101 -12.08 -10.69 -7.85
CA ILE A 101 -11.69 -12.03 -7.38
C ILE A 101 -10.70 -12.65 -8.36
N GLU A 102 -11.02 -12.67 -9.65
CA GLU A 102 -10.20 -13.28 -10.70
C GLU A 102 -8.83 -12.62 -10.86
N LEU A 103 -8.78 -11.29 -10.86
CA LEU A 103 -7.52 -10.54 -10.99
C LEU A 103 -6.70 -10.50 -9.70
N SER A 104 -7.24 -10.95 -8.56
CA SER A 104 -6.50 -10.97 -7.30
C SER A 104 -5.58 -12.18 -7.18
N ASP A 105 -4.40 -11.96 -6.61
CA ASP A 105 -3.47 -13.04 -6.26
C ASP A 105 -4.05 -13.89 -5.12
N GLY A 106 -4.22 -15.18 -5.40
CA GLY A 106 -4.79 -16.14 -4.47
C GLY A 106 -3.90 -16.47 -3.27
N ASN A 107 -2.58 -16.26 -3.38
CA ASN A 107 -1.59 -16.75 -2.41
C ASN A 107 -1.14 -15.68 -1.41
N LYS A 108 -1.96 -14.64 -1.20
CA LYS A 108 -1.70 -13.63 -0.16
C LYS A 108 -1.99 -14.16 1.24
N SER A 109 -1.33 -13.60 2.24
CA SER A 109 -1.54 -13.95 3.65
C SER A 109 -2.99 -13.68 4.09
N PRO A 110 -3.63 -14.64 4.78
CA PRO A 110 -4.98 -14.46 5.30
C PRO A 110 -5.00 -13.50 6.49
N GLY A 111 -6.18 -12.96 6.78
CA GLY A 111 -6.44 -12.22 8.03
C GLY A 111 -6.86 -13.17 9.15
N PRO A 112 -7.51 -12.64 10.21
CA PRO A 112 -8.10 -13.44 11.28
C PRO A 112 -9.17 -14.43 10.81
N ASP A 113 -9.75 -14.19 9.62
CA ASP A 113 -10.72 -15.05 8.97
C ASP A 113 -10.10 -16.34 8.39
N GLY A 114 -8.78 -16.40 8.22
CA GLY A 114 -8.09 -17.57 7.71
C GLY A 114 -8.24 -17.80 6.20
N PHE A 115 -9.00 -16.97 5.49
CA PHE A 115 -9.26 -17.10 4.06
C PHE A 115 -8.42 -16.13 3.21
N ASN A 116 -8.14 -16.54 1.97
CA ASN A 116 -7.46 -15.73 0.96
C ASN A 116 -8.27 -15.74 -0.35
N PHE A 117 -7.80 -15.03 -1.38
CA PHE A 117 -8.53 -14.96 -2.66
C PHE A 117 -8.64 -16.31 -3.39
N SER A 118 -7.78 -17.29 -3.11
CA SER A 118 -7.91 -18.63 -3.69
C SER A 118 -9.17 -19.34 -3.21
N PHE A 119 -9.61 -19.09 -1.97
CA PHE A 119 -10.90 -19.59 -1.46
C PHE A 119 -12.07 -19.05 -2.28
N PHE A 120 -12.14 -17.72 -2.50
CA PHE A 120 -13.23 -17.11 -3.28
C PHE A 120 -13.24 -17.62 -4.72
N LYS A 121 -12.08 -17.70 -5.38
CA LYS A 121 -11.97 -18.27 -6.74
C LYS A 121 -12.54 -19.68 -6.84
N LYS A 122 -12.25 -20.52 -5.84
CA LYS A 122 -12.67 -21.93 -5.86
C LYS A 122 -14.13 -22.14 -5.47
N PHE A 123 -14.64 -21.35 -4.54
CA PHE A 123 -15.95 -21.55 -3.92
C PHE A 123 -16.98 -20.47 -4.27
N TRP A 124 -16.69 -19.58 -5.23
CA TRP A 124 -17.57 -18.46 -5.60
C TRP A 124 -19.01 -18.90 -5.82
N GLY A 125 -19.24 -19.95 -6.61
CA GLY A 125 -20.61 -20.44 -6.90
C GLY A 125 -21.39 -20.94 -5.67
N LEU A 126 -20.73 -21.15 -4.53
CA LEU A 126 -21.40 -21.50 -3.26
C LEU A 126 -21.66 -20.30 -2.35
N ILE A 127 -20.89 -19.21 -2.49
CA ILE A 127 -20.91 -18.06 -1.56
C ILE A 127 -21.32 -16.74 -2.24
N GLU A 128 -21.63 -16.79 -3.53
CA GLU A 128 -21.97 -15.60 -4.34
C GLU A 128 -23.13 -14.83 -3.71
N LEU A 129 -24.20 -15.52 -3.31
CA LEU A 129 -25.39 -14.89 -2.76
C LEU A 129 -25.09 -14.16 -1.45
N GLU A 130 -24.31 -14.76 -0.57
CA GLU A 130 -23.92 -14.19 0.72
C GLU A 130 -22.98 -13.00 0.54
N VAL A 131 -22.00 -13.11 -0.37
CA VAL A 131 -21.07 -12.01 -0.66
C VAL A 131 -21.83 -10.85 -1.30
N MET A 132 -22.68 -11.09 -2.28
CA MET A 132 -23.48 -10.03 -2.91
C MET A 132 -24.49 -9.41 -1.93
N GLY A 133 -25.08 -10.22 -1.04
CA GLY A 133 -25.91 -9.73 0.06
C GLY A 133 -25.18 -8.75 0.96
N LEU A 134 -23.92 -9.05 1.31
CA LEU A 134 -23.06 -8.14 2.06
C LEU A 134 -22.82 -6.81 1.31
N PHE A 135 -22.52 -6.86 0.00
CA PHE A 135 -22.33 -5.64 -0.80
C PHE A 135 -23.62 -4.80 -0.87
N GLN A 136 -24.78 -5.45 -0.97
CA GLN A 136 -26.08 -4.77 -0.97
C GLN A 136 -26.39 -4.11 0.37
N GLU A 137 -26.12 -4.80 1.48
CA GLU A 137 -26.30 -4.24 2.82
C GLU A 137 -25.37 -3.04 3.05
N PHE A 138 -24.10 -3.14 2.63
CA PHE A 138 -23.16 -2.03 2.67
C PHE A 138 -23.66 -0.84 1.85
N HIS A 139 -24.16 -1.06 0.63
CA HIS A 139 -24.72 -0.01 -0.21
C HIS A 139 -25.91 0.71 0.46
N ASN A 140 -26.81 -0.05 1.08
CA ASN A 140 -28.03 0.51 1.68
C ASN A 140 -27.76 1.21 3.02
N SER A 141 -26.79 0.74 3.81
CA SER A 141 -26.56 1.19 5.18
C SER A 141 -25.34 2.09 5.37
N ALA A 142 -24.42 2.08 4.40
CA ALA A 142 -23.08 2.66 4.49
C ALA A 142 -22.27 2.18 5.72
N ARG A 143 -22.57 0.98 6.23
CA ARG A 143 -21.93 0.39 7.42
C ARG A 143 -21.21 -0.89 7.07
N LEU A 144 -20.04 -1.07 7.68
CA LEU A 144 -19.27 -2.30 7.59
C LEU A 144 -19.54 -3.18 8.82
N PRO A 145 -19.57 -4.51 8.66
CA PRO A 145 -19.66 -5.43 9.78
C PRO A 145 -18.51 -5.23 10.78
N SER A 146 -18.77 -5.38 12.08
CA SER A 146 -17.75 -5.18 13.11
C SER A 146 -16.54 -6.12 12.96
N CYS A 147 -16.76 -7.32 12.41
CA CYS A 147 -15.71 -8.30 12.17
C CYS A 147 -14.65 -7.81 11.17
N PHE A 148 -14.96 -6.83 10.31
CA PHE A 148 -14.03 -6.27 9.33
C PHE A 148 -12.92 -5.45 10.00
N PHE A 149 -13.16 -4.96 11.21
CA PHE A 149 -12.19 -4.21 11.99
C PHE A 149 -11.26 -5.12 12.82
N SER A 150 -11.40 -6.45 12.71
CA SER A 150 -10.45 -7.40 13.27
C SER A 150 -9.30 -7.67 12.31
N TYR A 151 -8.06 -7.51 12.77
CA TYR A 151 -6.85 -7.75 11.98
C TYR A 151 -5.69 -8.18 12.88
N PHE A 152 -4.72 -8.88 12.30
CA PHE A 152 -3.44 -9.11 12.96
C PHE A 152 -2.46 -7.99 12.59
N ILE A 153 -1.64 -7.56 13.54
CA ILE A 153 -0.51 -6.66 13.27
C ILE A 153 0.75 -7.51 13.18
N THR A 154 1.43 -7.47 12.04
CA THR A 154 2.78 -8.02 11.89
C THR A 154 3.79 -6.89 11.75
N LEU A 155 4.94 -7.03 12.38
CA LEU A 155 6.02 -6.05 12.30
C LEU A 155 7.06 -6.50 11.28
N ILE A 156 7.35 -5.65 10.29
CA ILE A 156 8.40 -5.90 9.29
C ILE A 156 9.57 -4.95 9.56
N PRO A 157 10.79 -5.47 9.80
CA PRO A 157 12.00 -4.64 9.93
C PRO A 157 12.24 -3.75 8.71
N LYS A 158 12.53 -2.46 8.91
CA LYS A 158 13.00 -1.52 7.88
C LYS A 158 14.51 -1.60 7.68
N VAL A 159 15.23 -1.97 8.74
CA VAL A 159 16.70 -2.00 8.79
C VAL A 159 17.21 -3.37 9.23
N PHE A 160 18.50 -3.61 9.05
CA PHE A 160 19.15 -4.79 9.59
C PHE A 160 19.26 -4.67 11.12
N SER A 161 18.83 -5.69 11.86
CA SER A 161 18.85 -5.73 13.33
C SER A 161 18.15 -4.54 14.01
N PRO A 162 16.82 -4.40 13.83
CA PRO A 162 16.07 -3.31 14.44
C PRO A 162 16.08 -3.39 15.98
N GLN A 163 16.25 -2.25 16.62
CA GLN A 163 16.28 -2.08 18.08
C GLN A 163 15.06 -1.30 18.59
N GLN A 164 14.47 -0.42 17.77
CA GLN A 164 13.38 0.48 18.16
C GLN A 164 12.12 0.26 17.31
N LEU A 165 10.94 0.59 17.84
CA LEU A 165 9.66 0.38 17.13
C LEU A 165 9.50 1.23 15.87
N CYS A 166 10.12 2.41 15.81
CA CYS A 166 10.12 3.25 14.61
C CYS A 166 10.85 2.60 13.42
N GLU A 167 11.73 1.62 13.68
CA GLU A 167 12.48 0.85 12.69
C GLU A 167 11.68 -0.34 12.15
N PHE A 168 10.44 -0.54 12.62
CA PHE A 168 9.51 -1.50 12.07
C PHE A 168 8.42 -0.80 11.26
N ARG A 169 7.91 -1.49 10.24
CA ARG A 169 6.65 -1.17 9.57
C ARG A 169 5.56 -2.06 10.18
N PRO A 170 4.52 -1.50 10.80
CA PRO A 170 3.33 -2.28 11.12
C PRO A 170 2.59 -2.59 9.82
N ILE A 171 2.23 -3.85 9.61
CA ILE A 171 1.35 -4.29 8.54
C ILE A 171 0.13 -4.95 9.16
N SER A 172 -1.04 -4.41 8.84
CA SER A 172 -2.33 -4.99 9.23
C SER A 172 -2.75 -6.08 8.25
N LEU A 173 -2.84 -7.31 8.72
CA LEU A 173 -3.39 -8.44 7.99
C LEU A 173 -4.91 -8.44 8.15
N LEU A 174 -5.57 -7.71 7.24
CA LEU A 174 -7.02 -7.58 7.20
C LEU A 174 -7.70 -8.85 6.68
N GLY A 175 -8.97 -9.03 7.03
CA GLY A 175 -9.82 -10.08 6.47
C GLY A 175 -9.95 -9.97 4.94
N SER A 176 -10.13 -11.11 4.29
CA SER A 176 -10.22 -11.22 2.84
C SER A 176 -11.48 -10.56 2.26
N LEU A 177 -12.62 -10.65 2.96
CA LEU A 177 -13.86 -9.95 2.58
C LEU A 177 -13.71 -8.42 2.63
N TYR A 178 -13.03 -7.90 3.66
CA TYR A 178 -12.69 -6.47 3.73
C TYR A 178 -11.85 -6.07 2.51
N LYS A 179 -10.78 -6.83 2.22
CA LYS A 179 -9.91 -6.57 1.07
C LYS A 179 -10.68 -6.61 -0.26
N LEU A 180 -11.63 -7.54 -0.40
CA LEU A 180 -12.50 -7.65 -1.58
C LEU A 180 -13.32 -6.36 -1.76
N MET A 181 -14.06 -5.94 -0.73
CA MET A 181 -14.88 -4.74 -0.79
C MET A 181 -14.05 -3.47 -1.01
N SER A 182 -12.95 -3.29 -0.28
CA SER A 182 -12.04 -2.16 -0.49
C SER A 182 -11.48 -2.12 -1.91
N LYS A 183 -11.18 -3.27 -2.52
CA LYS A 183 -10.64 -3.33 -3.88
C LYS A 183 -11.69 -3.06 -4.95
N VAL A 184 -12.94 -3.50 -4.75
CA VAL A 184 -14.07 -3.11 -5.62
C VAL A 184 -14.28 -1.59 -5.60
N LEU A 185 -14.31 -0.99 -4.39
CA LEU A 185 -14.39 0.47 -4.24
C LEU A 185 -13.21 1.19 -4.89
N ALA A 186 -11.99 0.73 -4.68
CA ALA A 186 -10.80 1.30 -5.31
C ALA A 186 -10.86 1.23 -6.85
N ASN A 187 -11.39 0.14 -7.41
CA ASN A 187 -11.60 0.01 -8.85
C ASN A 187 -12.64 1.00 -9.38
N ARG A 188 -13.71 1.27 -8.62
CA ARG A 188 -14.69 2.31 -8.96
C ARG A 188 -14.05 3.70 -8.95
N PHE A 189 -13.36 4.06 -7.86
CA PHE A 189 -12.63 5.33 -7.79
C PHE A 189 -11.61 5.48 -8.93
N GLY A 190 -10.91 4.40 -9.26
CA GLY A 190 -9.92 4.37 -10.35
C GLY A 190 -10.47 4.82 -11.71
N LYS A 191 -11.79 4.75 -11.94
CA LYS A 191 -12.43 5.22 -13.18
C LYS A 191 -12.46 6.74 -13.28
N VAL A 192 -12.51 7.44 -12.14
CA VAL A 192 -12.66 8.89 -12.06
C VAL A 192 -11.41 9.63 -11.55
N MET A 193 -10.41 8.90 -11.02
CA MET A 193 -9.22 9.54 -10.44
C MET A 193 -8.53 10.54 -11.38
N ASN A 194 -8.57 10.30 -12.70
CA ASN A 194 -7.93 11.19 -13.67
C ASN A 194 -8.70 12.51 -13.90
N SER A 195 -10.01 12.56 -13.65
CA SER A 195 -10.80 13.79 -13.80
C SER A 195 -10.66 14.73 -12.59
N ILE A 196 -10.39 14.17 -11.40
CA ILE A 196 -10.30 14.95 -10.15
C ILE A 196 -8.87 15.24 -9.69
N ILE A 197 -7.88 14.46 -10.12
CA ILE A 197 -6.48 14.65 -9.73
C ILE A 197 -5.67 15.32 -10.84
N SER A 198 -5.05 16.46 -10.49
CA SER A 198 -4.08 17.18 -11.34
C SER A 198 -3.02 16.26 -11.93
N SER A 199 -2.62 16.52 -13.17
CA SER A 199 -1.56 15.79 -13.90
C SER A 199 -0.23 15.73 -13.15
N ASN A 200 0.03 16.69 -12.26
CA ASN A 200 1.27 16.78 -11.50
C ASN A 200 1.41 15.70 -10.41
N GLN A 201 0.33 15.00 -10.07
CA GLN A 201 0.38 13.87 -9.16
C GLN A 201 0.54 12.56 -9.94
N SER A 202 1.74 11.99 -9.92
CA SER A 202 2.07 10.79 -10.71
C SER A 202 1.95 9.48 -9.94
N ALA A 203 2.02 9.51 -8.60
CA ALA A 203 2.04 8.29 -7.78
C ALA A 203 0.63 7.70 -7.56
N PHE A 204 0.53 6.37 -7.60
CA PHE A 204 -0.68 5.59 -7.27
C PHE A 204 -1.92 5.84 -8.14
N ILE A 205 -1.75 6.41 -9.34
CA ILE A 205 -2.84 6.61 -10.32
C ILE A 205 -2.59 5.72 -11.54
N LYS A 206 -3.62 5.00 -11.98
CA LYS A 206 -3.52 4.09 -13.12
C LYS A 206 -3.14 4.87 -14.38
N GLY A 207 -2.10 4.41 -15.07
CA GLY A 207 -1.60 5.03 -16.30
C GLY A 207 -0.63 6.19 -16.09
N ARG A 208 -0.24 6.51 -14.84
CA ARG A 208 0.80 7.50 -14.54
C ARG A 208 2.03 6.80 -13.97
N HIS A 209 3.23 7.19 -14.39
CA HIS A 209 4.47 6.59 -13.92
C HIS A 209 5.22 7.53 -12.99
N LEU A 210 5.83 6.98 -11.93
CA LEU A 210 6.65 7.78 -11.00
C LEU A 210 7.85 8.45 -11.72
N ALA A 211 8.35 7.80 -12.78
CA ALA A 211 9.44 8.34 -13.59
C ALA A 211 9.06 9.67 -14.27
N ASP A 212 7.79 9.86 -14.63
CA ASP A 212 7.31 11.08 -15.29
C ASP A 212 7.53 12.30 -14.38
N GLY A 213 7.27 12.15 -13.08
CA GLY A 213 7.52 13.21 -12.09
C GLY A 213 9.01 13.55 -11.93
N VAL A 214 9.90 12.57 -12.08
CA VAL A 214 11.36 12.80 -12.04
C VAL A 214 11.81 13.58 -13.26
N VAL A 215 11.27 13.27 -14.45
CA VAL A 215 11.56 14.00 -15.69
C VAL A 215 11.11 15.45 -15.58
N VAL A 216 9.85 15.69 -15.16
CA VAL A 216 9.32 17.05 -14.97
C VAL A 216 10.18 17.85 -13.97
N ALA A 217 10.55 17.24 -12.85
CA ALA A 217 11.42 17.90 -11.88
C ALA A 217 12.80 18.24 -12.46
N ASN A 218 13.40 17.34 -13.24
CA ASN A 218 14.67 17.58 -13.91
C ASN A 218 14.56 18.72 -14.93
N GLU A 219 13.51 18.76 -15.75
CA GLU A 219 13.28 19.82 -16.73
C GLU A 219 13.12 21.18 -16.05
N VAL A 220 12.33 21.27 -14.98
CA VAL A 220 12.17 22.52 -14.20
C VAL A 220 13.50 23.00 -13.63
N VAL A 221 14.35 22.09 -13.11
CA VAL A 221 15.66 22.46 -12.60
C VAL A 221 16.57 22.96 -13.73
N VAL A 222 16.59 22.27 -14.88
CA VAL A 222 17.38 22.69 -16.04
C VAL A 222 16.94 24.06 -16.53
N ASP A 223 15.64 24.27 -16.71
CA ASP A 223 15.07 25.53 -17.20
C ASP A 223 15.34 26.68 -16.22
N TRP A 224 15.19 26.44 -14.91
CA TRP A 224 15.53 27.41 -13.87
C TRP A 224 17.02 27.75 -13.85
N THR A 225 17.91 26.76 -14.02
CA THR A 225 19.34 27.05 -14.12
C THR A 225 19.68 27.85 -15.37
N GLN A 226 19.09 27.54 -16.52
CA GLN A 226 19.28 28.30 -17.76
C GLN A 226 18.79 29.75 -17.62
N ASP A 227 17.64 29.98 -17.00
CA ASP A 227 17.11 31.33 -16.74
C ASP A 227 18.04 32.14 -15.81
N ILE A 228 18.59 31.51 -14.77
CA ILE A 228 19.59 32.16 -13.90
C ILE A 228 20.88 32.49 -14.65
N PHE A 229 21.38 31.57 -15.47
CA PHE A 229 22.57 31.81 -16.29
C PHE A 229 22.34 32.94 -17.29
N SER A 230 21.18 32.98 -17.94
CA SER A 230 20.78 34.04 -18.87
C SER A 230 20.68 35.41 -18.18
N LYS A 231 20.05 35.47 -16.99
CA LYS A 231 19.91 36.70 -16.20
C LYS A 231 21.22 37.18 -15.55
N LYS A 232 22.15 36.27 -15.21
CA LYS A 232 23.48 36.62 -14.67
C LYS A 232 24.48 37.03 -15.74
N LEU A 233 24.38 36.52 -16.97
CA LEU A 233 25.34 36.81 -18.05
C LEU A 233 24.98 38.03 -18.90
N GLY A 234 23.76 38.56 -18.81
CA GLY A 234 23.42 39.89 -19.34
C GLY A 234 23.96 40.18 -20.74
N CYS A 235 23.86 39.26 -21.70
CA CYS A 235 24.24 39.52 -23.09
C CYS A 235 23.57 38.50 -24.02
N GLY A 236 22.91 39.01 -25.06
CA GLY A 236 22.45 38.19 -26.18
C GLY A 236 23.63 37.51 -26.86
N GLY A 237 23.52 36.19 -27.05
CA GLY A 237 24.54 35.40 -27.71
C GLY A 237 24.11 33.95 -27.82
N SER A 238 23.56 33.59 -28.98
CA SER A 238 23.26 32.21 -29.39
C SER A 238 24.45 31.30 -29.07
N THR A 239 24.24 30.29 -28.23
CA THR A 239 25.18 29.17 -28.09
C THR A 239 24.39 27.86 -28.02
N SER A 240 24.21 27.28 -29.20
CA SER A 240 24.09 25.85 -29.39
C SER A 240 25.33 25.16 -28.83
N PHE A 241 25.24 24.49 -27.69
CA PHE A 241 26.19 23.45 -27.30
C PHE A 241 25.60 22.59 -26.18
N TRP A 242 25.91 21.29 -26.23
CA TRP A 242 25.53 20.20 -25.31
C TRP A 242 24.31 19.35 -25.69
N LEU A 243 24.44 18.63 -26.81
CA LEU A 243 24.04 17.23 -26.91
C LEU A 243 25.26 16.44 -27.40
N ASP A 244 26.02 15.87 -26.46
CA ASP A 244 26.81 14.65 -26.69
C ASP A 244 27.45 14.17 -25.37
N ARG A 245 26.74 13.28 -24.67
CA ARG A 245 27.23 12.03 -24.05
C ARG A 245 26.16 11.32 -23.23
#